data_AF-A0A327W3B0-F1
#
_entry.id   AF-A0A327W3B0-F1
#
_cell.length_a   1.000
_cell.length_b   1.000
_cell.length_c   1.000
_cell.angle_alpha   90.00
_cell.angle_beta   90.00
_cell.angle_gamma   90.00
#
_symmetry.space_group_name_H-M   'P 1'
#
loop_
_entity.id
_entity.type
_entity.pdbx_description
1 polymer ?
#
loop_
_entity_poly.entity_id
_entity_poly.type
_entity_poly.pdbx_seq_one_letter_code
_entity_poly.pdbx_strand_id
1 'polypeptide(L)' 'MVDRSPAAFQRFAEDYYEVSIDLGAVSRLYALRPLNQELVSLLNPEVALADLAQDIREIGYPQLDQEPA' A
#
# COMPACT_ATOMS: atom_id res chain seq x y z
N MET A 1 13.58 6.09 19.34
CA MET A 1 13.89 6.13 17.89
C MET A 1 12.88 5.21 17.23
N VAL A 2 11.96 5.73 16.42
CA VAL A 2 10.98 4.88 15.72
C VAL A 2 11.73 4.08 14.66
N ASP A 3 11.61 2.75 14.72
CA ASP A 3 12.11 1.88 13.66
C ASP A 3 11.33 2.20 12.37
N ARG A 4 12.04 2.57 11.30
CA ARG A 4 11.44 2.93 10.01
C ARG A 4 11.55 1.79 9.00
N SER A 5 11.73 0.56 9.46
CA SER A 5 11.80 -0.60 8.58
C SER A 5 10.40 -1.01 8.12
N PRO A 6 10.25 -1.63 6.94
CA PRO A 6 8.97 -2.16 6.47
C PRO A 6 8.33 -3.13 7.48
N ALA A 7 9.13 -3.91 8.22
CA ALA A 7 8.62 -4.80 9.27
C ALA A 7 8.00 -4.03 10.46
N ALA A 8 8.50 -2.83 10.79
CA ALA A 8 7.91 -2.00 11.83
C ALA A 8 6.54 -1.44 11.40
N PHE A 9 6.43 -1.01 10.14
CA PHE A 9 5.15 -0.59 9.56
C PHE A 9 4.15 -1.74 9.46
N GLN A 10 4.60 -2.94 9.07
CA GLN A 10 3.77 -4.14 9.08
C GLN A 10 3.22 -4.40 10.48
N ARG A 11 4.08 -4.55 11.50
CA ARG A 11 3.62 -4.81 12.87
C ARG A 11 2.68 -3.75 13.41
N PHE A 12 2.94 -2.48 13.09
CA PHE A 12 2.04 -1.39 13.45
C PHE A 12 0.66 -1.57 12.80
N ALA A 13 0.60 -1.88 11.51
CA ALA A 13 -0.67 -2.11 10.82
C ALA A 13 -1.39 -3.34 11.36
N GLU A 14 -0.67 -4.43 11.62
CA GLU A 14 -1.25 -5.66 12.18
C GLU A 14 -1.82 -5.45 13.60
N ASP A 15 -1.11 -4.70 14.44
CA ASP A 15 -1.54 -4.38 15.80
C ASP A 15 -2.71 -3.39 15.82
N TYR A 16 -2.68 -2.36 14.96
CA TYR A 16 -3.70 -1.31 14.94
C TYR A 16 -5.02 -1.73 14.28
N TYR A 17 -4.92 -2.47 13.16
CA TYR A 17 -6.09 -2.94 12.43
C TYR A 17 -6.51 -4.36 12.82
N GLU A 18 -5.74 -5.05 13.67
CA GLU A 18 -5.99 -6.42 14.11
C GLU A 18 -6.12 -7.42 12.94
N VAL A 19 -5.34 -7.22 11.88
CA VAL A 19 -5.32 -8.08 10.67
C VAL A 19 -3.91 -8.56 10.35
N SER A 20 -3.78 -9.66 9.62
CA SER A 20 -2.48 -10.11 9.09
C SER A 20 -2.14 -9.35 7.81
N ILE A 21 -0.93 -8.80 7.73
CA ILE A 21 -0.48 -8.01 6.57
C ILE A 21 0.74 -8.67 5.94
N ASP A 22 0.75 -8.79 4.61
CA ASP A 22 1.90 -9.34 3.89
C ASP A 22 3.10 -8.36 3.92
N LEU A 23 4.22 -8.81 4.51
CA LEU A 23 5.46 -8.02 4.57
C LEU A 23 6.01 -7.69 3.17
N GLY A 24 5.78 -8.55 2.17
CA GLY A 24 6.17 -8.30 0.79
C GLY A 24 5.43 -7.11 0.19
N ALA A 25 4.12 -6.98 0.47
CA ALA A 25 3.32 -5.82 0.07
C ALA A 25 3.82 -4.53 0.73
N VAL A 26 4.07 -4.55 2.05
CA VAL A 26 4.60 -3.39 2.78
C VAL A 26 5.99 -3.00 2.29
N SER A 27 6.85 -3.98 2.01
CA SER A 27 8.21 -3.74 1.50
C SER A 27 8.20 -3.11 0.09
N ARG A 28 7.29 -3.54 -0.79
CA ARG A 28 7.09 -2.92 -2.11
C ARG A 28 6.57 -1.49 -2.01
N LEU A 29 5.64 -1.22 -1.10
CA LEU A 29 5.16 0.14 -0.77
C LEU A 29 6.29 1.02 -0.25
N TYR A 30 7.09 0.49 0.67
CA TYR A 30 8.25 1.20 1.23
C TYR A 30 9.30 1.53 0.16
N ALA A 31 9.44 0.67 -0.85
CA ALA A 31 10.32 0.88 -1.99
C ALA A 31 9.75 1.83 -3.06
N LEU A 32 8.60 2.48 -2.81
CA LEU A 32 7.92 3.39 -3.75
C LEU A 32 7.69 2.75 -5.12
N ARG A 33 7.39 1.44 -5.13
CA ARG A 33 7.01 0.76 -6.37
C ARG A 33 5.63 1.24 -6.83
N PRO A 34 5.36 1.29 -8.14
CA PRO A 34 4.07 1.70 -8.67
C PRO A 34 2.95 0.88 -8.03
N LEU A 35 1.95 1.56 -7.46
CA LEU A 35 0.81 0.91 -6.86
C LEU A 35 -0.04 0.24 -7.94
N ASN A 36 -0.50 -0.98 -7.68
CA ASN A 36 -1.36 -1.75 -8.58
C ASN A 36 -2.46 -2.46 -7.77
N GLN A 37 -3.49 -2.96 -8.47
CA GLN A 37 -4.65 -3.60 -7.83
C GLN A 37 -4.26 -4.83 -7.00
N GLU A 38 -3.29 -5.63 -7.47
CA GLU A 38 -2.81 -6.81 -6.73
C GLU A 38 -2.25 -6.41 -5.36
N LEU A 39 -1.42 -5.36 -5.31
CA LEU A 39 -0.80 -4.90 -4.07
C LEU A 39 -1.82 -4.29 -3.11
N VAL A 40 -2.81 -3.57 -3.64
CA VAL A 40 -3.93 -3.06 -2.83
C VAL A 40 -4.71 -4.22 -2.24
N SER A 41 -5.08 -5.23 -3.04
CA SER A 41 -5.84 -6.38 -2.55
C SER A 41 -5.08 -7.27 -1.57
N LEU A 42 -3.74 -7.29 -1.62
CA LEU A 42 -2.90 -7.95 -0.61
C LEU A 42 -2.94 -7.26 0.76
N LEU A 43 -3.20 -5.95 0.79
CA LEU A 43 -3.28 -5.16 2.02
C LEU A 43 -4.71 -5.06 2.52
N ASN A 44 -5.64 -4.79 1.61
CA ASN A 44 -7.05 -4.69 1.88
C ASN A 44 -7.86 -5.15 0.65
N PRO A 45 -8.45 -6.36 0.67
CA PRO A 45 -9.23 -6.89 -0.43
C PRO A 45 -10.57 -6.17 -0.64
N GLU A 46 -11.02 -5.38 0.34
CA GLU A 46 -12.26 -4.60 0.25
C GLU A 46 -12.06 -3.26 -0.50
N VAL A 47 -10.81 -2.88 -0.77
CA VAL A 47 -10.46 -1.61 -1.43
C VAL A 47 -10.01 -1.87 -2.86
N ALA A 48 -10.54 -1.08 -3.80
CA ALA A 48 -10.05 -1.06 -5.18
C ALA A 48 -9.00 0.05 -5.37
N LEU A 49 -8.09 -0.17 -6.31
CA LEU A 49 -7.12 0.85 -6.73
C LEU A 49 -7.81 2.11 -7.28
N ALA A 50 -8.98 1.92 -7.91
CA ALA A 50 -9.79 3.02 -8.45
C ALA A 50 -10.30 3.97 -7.35
N ASP A 51 -10.70 3.44 -6.19
CA ASP A 51 -11.10 4.25 -5.04
C ASP A 51 -9.93 5.06 -4.47
N LEU A 52 -8.70 4.53 -4.55
CA LEU A 52 -7.48 5.21 -4.09
C LEU A 52 -6.91 6.20 -5.12
N ALA A 53 -7.46 6.28 -6.33
CA ALA A 53 -6.87 7.06 -7.42
C ALA A 53 -6.76 8.56 -7.09
N GLN A 54 -7.73 9.12 -6.36
CA GLN A 54 -7.67 10.51 -5.92
C GLN A 54 -6.57 10.70 -4.88
N ASP A 55 -6.56 9.90 -3.81
CA ASP A 55 -5.57 10.00 -2.74
C ASP A 55 -4.14 9.88 -3.29
N ILE A 56 -3.90 8.91 -4.19
CA ILE A 56 -2.59 8.69 -4.82
C ILE A 56 -2.15 9.94 -5.61
N ARG A 57 -3.07 10.60 -6.32
CA ARG A 57 -2.78 11.84 -7.06
C ARG A 57 -2.50 13.00 -6.12
N GLU A 58 -3.24 13.12 -5.02
CA GLU A 58 -3.06 14.18 -4.03
C GLU A 58 -1.71 14.07 -3.31
N ILE A 59 -1.26 12.86 -2.99
CA ILE A 59 0.03 12.63 -2.33
C ILE A 59 1.20 12.45 -3.31
N GLY A 60 0.93 12.40 -4.62
CA GLY A 60 1.93 12.21 -5.67
C GLY A 60 2.62 10.83 -5.64
N TYR A 61 1.93 9.79 -5.17
CA TYR A 61 2.49 8.45 -5.09
C TYR A 61 2.56 7.80 -6.49
N PRO A 62 3.63 7.05 -6.82
CA PRO A 62 3.74 6.39 -8.11
C PRO A 62 2.63 5.37 -8.30
N GLN A 63 1.80 5.59 -9.32
CA GLN A 63 0.83 4.61 -9.82
C GLN A 63 1.37 4.02 -11.11
N LEU A 64 1.05 2.75 -11.36
CA LEU A 64 1.14 2.24 -12.73
C LEU A 64 0.18 3.08 -13.54
N ASP A 65 0.68 3.82 -14.54
CA ASP A 65 -0.13 4.69 -15.39
C ASP A 65 -1.30 3.86 -15.94
N GLN A 66 -2.48 4.04 -15.36
CA GLN A 66 -3.70 3.50 -15.92
C GLN A 66 -4.10 4.48 -17.02
N GLU A 67 -3.53 4.28 -18.20
CA GLU A 67 -3.98 4.96 -19.42
C GLU A 67 -5.50 4.80 -19.51
N PRO A 68 -6.30 5.88 -19.53
CA PRO A 68 -7.73 5.77 -19.76
C PRO A 68 -7.92 5.31 -21.21
N ALA A 69 -8.54 4.14 -21.38
CA ALA A 69 -9.05 3.67 -22.66
C ALA A 69 -10.26 4.48 -23.12
#